data_AF-A0A2H0YUM7-F1
#
_entry.id   AF-A0A2H0YUM7-F1
#
_cell.length_a   1.000
_cell.length_b   1.000
_cell.length_c   1.000
_cell.angle_alpha   90.00
_cell.angle_beta   90.00
_cell.angle_gamma   90.00
#
_symmetry.space_group_name_H-M   'P 1'
#
loop_
_entity.id
_entity.type
_entity.pdbx_description
1 polymer ?
#
loop_
_entity_poly.entity_id
_entity_poly.type
_entity_poly.pdbx_seq_one_letter_code
_entity_poly.pdbx_strand_id
1 'polypeptide(L)'
;MRLTQRKGDTAVTRSIATFTEMGYDVLLPITESAPYDIVVDDGNKLFRVQIRYTSTGEVDLRRIHSNARGYVVKKTKPDAYDWLYILDHKGREYLIKKCLPGRRSIVPTSQYLINI
;
A
#
# COMPACT_ATOMS: atom_id res chain seq x y z
N MET A 1 -15.99 -5.88 -15.92
CA MET A 1 -14.52 -5.73 -16.09
C MET A 1 -13.91 -5.20 -14.80
N ARG A 2 -12.79 -5.78 -14.35
CA ARG A 2 -12.13 -5.60 -13.03
C ARG A 2 -11.46 -4.21 -12.82
N LEU A 3 -12.19 -3.11 -12.97
CA LEU A 3 -11.61 -1.75 -12.96
C LEU A 3 -10.90 -1.40 -11.64
N THR A 4 -11.47 -1.77 -10.49
CA THR A 4 -10.87 -1.50 -9.17
C THR A 4 -9.61 -2.34 -8.93
N GLN A 5 -9.61 -3.61 -9.34
CA GLN A 5 -8.43 -4.48 -9.18
C GLN A 5 -7.28 -3.96 -10.06
N ARG A 6 -7.56 -3.55 -11.30
CA ARG A 6 -6.55 -2.94 -12.19
C ARG A 6 -5.87 -1.70 -11.59
N LYS A 7 -6.59 -0.87 -10.83
CA LYS A 7 -6.03 0.29 -10.12
C LYS A 7 -5.07 -0.14 -9.01
N GLY A 8 -5.44 -1.17 -8.26
CA GLY A 8 -4.57 -1.81 -7.27
C GLY A 8 -3.31 -2.38 -7.92
N ASP A 9 -3.47 -3.18 -8.98
CA ASP A 9 -2.37 -3.78 -9.73
C ASP A 9 -1.42 -2.70 -10.28
N THR A 10 -1.96 -1.60 -10.80
CA THR A 10 -1.17 -0.46 -11.29
C THR A 10 -0.36 0.20 -10.17
N ALA A 11 -0.95 0.37 -8.98
CA ALA A 11 -0.24 0.90 -7.82
C ALA A 11 0.88 -0.05 -7.35
N VAL A 12 0.64 -1.36 -7.39
CA VAL A 12 1.66 -2.37 -7.08
C VAL A 12 2.81 -2.30 -8.06
N THR A 13 2.52 -2.37 -9.37
CA THR A 13 3.56 -2.27 -10.41
C THR A 13 4.35 -0.97 -10.32
N ARG A 14 3.67 0.16 -10.09
CA ARG A 14 4.35 1.46 -9.92
C ARG A 14 5.28 1.46 -8.72
N SER A 15 4.83 0.96 -7.57
CA SER A 15 5.65 0.90 -6.36
C SER A 15 6.92 0.07 -6.55
N ILE A 16 6.85 -1.04 -7.30
CA ILE A 16 8.02 -1.87 -7.60
C ILE A 16 9.03 -1.05 -8.40
N ALA A 17 8.59 -0.39 -9.48
CA ALA A 17 9.45 0.47 -10.29
C ALA A 17 10.12 1.56 -9.45
N THR A 18 9.33 2.27 -8.64
CA THR A 18 9.80 3.33 -7.75
C THR A 18 10.82 2.82 -6.73
N PHE A 19 10.54 1.72 -6.03
CA PHE A 19 11.49 1.19 -5.05
C PHE A 19 12.78 0.68 -5.71
N THR A 20 12.68 0.09 -6.91
CA THR A 20 13.85 -0.30 -7.71
C THR A 20 14.67 0.92 -8.15
N GLU A 21 14.04 2.00 -8.60
CA GLU A 21 14.72 3.27 -8.94
C GLU A 21 15.41 3.90 -7.72
N MET A 22 14.83 3.74 -6.53
CA MET A 22 15.43 4.16 -5.27
C MET A 22 16.60 3.26 -4.80
N GLY A 23 16.92 2.20 -5.55
CA GLY A 23 18.03 1.28 -5.25
C GLY A 23 17.67 0.18 -4.25
N TYR A 24 16.39 -0.09 -4.02
CA TYR A 24 15.96 -1.18 -3.15
C TYR A 24 15.69 -2.47 -3.94
N ASP A 25 15.91 -3.61 -3.29
CA ASP A 25 15.41 -4.90 -3.77
C ASP A 25 13.95 -5.09 -3.33
N VAL A 26 13.13 -5.69 -4.20
CA VAL A 26 11.69 -5.89 -3.97
C VAL A 26 11.35 -7.38 -3.99
N LEU A 27 10.76 -7.86 -2.90
CA LEU A 27 10.31 -9.24 -2.73
C LEU A 27 8.78 -9.31 -2.85
N LEU A 28 8.30 -10.25 -3.67
CA LEU A 28 6.88 -10.48 -3.90
C LEU A 28 6.36 -11.69 -3.10
N PRO A 29 5.46 -11.50 -2.12
CA PRO A 29 4.83 -12.59 -1.39
C PRO A 29 3.86 -13.38 -2.28
N ILE A 30 3.93 -14.72 -2.25
CA ILE A 30 2.92 -15.59 -2.90
C ILE A 30 1.77 -15.84 -1.91
N THR A 31 0.94 -14.83 -1.67
CA THR A 31 -0.23 -14.91 -0.78
C THR A 31 -1.17 -13.72 -0.99
N GLU A 32 -2.47 -13.95 -0.88
CA GLU A 32 -3.49 -12.88 -0.89
C GLU A 32 -3.95 -12.49 0.53
N SER A 33 -3.52 -13.24 1.54
CA SER A 33 -4.00 -13.08 2.92
C SER A 33 -3.18 -12.06 3.72
N ALA A 34 -1.94 -11.80 3.29
CA ALA A 34 -1.02 -10.90 3.97
C ALA A 34 -1.61 -9.48 4.14
N PRO A 35 -1.27 -8.78 5.22
CA PRO A 35 -1.66 -7.39 5.45
C PRO A 35 -0.86 -6.37 4.62
N TYR A 36 0.17 -6.80 3.92
CA TYR A 36 1.03 -6.03 3.03
C TYR A 36 1.05 -6.68 1.65
N ASP A 37 1.49 -5.93 0.66
CA ASP A 37 1.45 -6.32 -0.76
C ASP A 37 2.85 -6.75 -1.25
N ILE A 38 3.90 -6.06 -0.80
CA ILE A 38 5.30 -6.39 -1.12
C ILE A 38 6.20 -6.26 0.13
N VAL A 39 7.44 -6.71 0.03
CA VAL A 39 8.51 -6.42 0.98
C VAL A 39 9.64 -5.71 0.25
N VAL A 40 10.18 -4.66 0.86
CA VAL A 40 11.33 -3.90 0.35
C VAL A 40 12.54 -4.19 1.23
N ASP A 41 13.67 -4.50 0.62
CA ASP A 41 14.96 -4.68 1.28
C ASP A 41 15.86 -3.47 1.02
N ASP A 42 16.31 -2.81 2.10
CA ASP A 42 17.22 -1.66 2.02
C ASP A 42 18.71 -2.03 2.15
N GLY A 43 19.02 -3.32 2.12
CA GLY A 43 20.35 -3.89 2.35
C GLY A 43 20.69 -4.10 3.83
N ASN A 44 19.90 -3.55 4.75
CA ASN A 44 20.07 -3.75 6.20
C ASN A 44 18.84 -4.42 6.83
N LYS A 45 17.64 -4.08 6.37
CA LYS A 45 16.37 -4.50 6.94
C LYS A 45 15.30 -4.69 5.87
N LEU A 46 14.36 -5.56 6.20
CA LEU A 46 13.16 -5.80 5.41
C LEU A 46 12.00 -4.95 5.94
N PHE A 47 11.28 -4.32 5.03
CA PHE A 47 10.09 -3.52 5.31
C PHE A 47 8.89 -4.06 4.55
N ARG A 48 7.86 -4.47 5.28
CA ARG A 48 6.57 -4.87 4.72
C ARG A 48 5.82 -3.62 4.25
N VAL A 49 5.46 -3.56 2.98
CA VAL A 49 4.81 -2.39 2.39
C VAL A 49 3.37 -2.71 2.02
N GLN A 50 2.43 -1.98 2.60
CA GLN A 50 1.04 -1.97 2.13
C GLN A 50 0.89 -0.91 1.04
N ILE A 51 0.18 -1.24 -0.03
CA ILE A 51 0.03 -0.41 -1.22
C ILE A 51 -1.44 -0.05 -1.38
N ARG A 52 -1.70 1.23 -1.61
CA ARG A 52 -3.05 1.74 -1.83
C ARG A 52 -3.10 2.65 -3.05
N TYR A 53 -4.25 2.65 -3.69
CA TYR A 53 -4.58 3.60 -4.75
C TYR A 53 -5.74 4.50 -4.30
N THR A 54 -5.71 5.79 -4.65
CA THR A 54 -6.84 6.71 -4.44
C THR A 54 -7.21 7.55 -5.66
N SER A 55 -8.51 7.63 -5.94
CA SER A 55 -9.07 8.56 -6.93
C SER A 55 -9.49 9.91 -6.35
N THR A 56 -9.66 10.01 -5.03
CA THR A 56 -10.24 11.19 -4.37
C THR A 56 -9.26 11.94 -3.48
N GLY A 57 -8.08 11.36 -3.22
CA GLY A 57 -7.08 11.89 -2.28
C GLY A 57 -7.23 11.32 -0.87
N GLU A 58 -8.41 10.90 -0.46
CA GLU A 58 -8.58 10.13 0.78
C GLU A 58 -8.34 8.63 0.51
N VAL A 59 -7.59 7.98 1.39
CA VAL A 59 -7.24 6.56 1.32
C VAL A 59 -7.91 5.83 2.47
N ASP A 60 -8.81 4.88 2.18
CA ASP A 60 -9.35 3.97 3.19
C ASP A 60 -8.29 2.93 3.57
N LEU A 61 -8.00 2.84 4.86
CA LEU A 61 -6.97 1.94 5.41
C LEU A 61 -7.55 0.58 5.78
N ARG A 62 -8.88 0.45 5.86
CA ARG A 62 -9.54 -0.80 6.23
C ARG A 62 -9.37 -1.84 5.12
N ARG A 63 -9.33 -3.11 5.51
CA ARG A 63 -9.41 -4.23 4.57
C ARG A 63 -10.83 -4.75 4.58
N ILE A 64 -11.45 -4.83 3.42
CA ILE A 64 -12.78 -5.42 3.24
C ILE A 64 -12.57 -6.77 2.58
N HIS A 65 -12.97 -7.83 3.27
CA HIS A 65 -12.94 -9.19 2.73
C HIS A 65 -14.38 -9.63 2.47
N SER A 66 -14.73 -9.78 1.19
CA SER A 66 -16.03 -10.31 0.80
C SER A 66 -16.04 -11.83 0.95
N ASN A 67 -17.15 -12.39 1.43
CA ASN A 67 -17.37 -13.82 1.56
C ASN A 67 -18.81 -14.17 1.15
N ALA A 68 -19.15 -15.46 1.11
CA ALA A 68 -20.48 -15.92 0.69
C ALA A 68 -21.64 -15.41 1.58
N ARG A 69 -21.36 -14.88 2.78
CA ARG A 69 -22.35 -14.39 3.76
C ARG A 69 -22.34 -12.87 3.93
N GLY A 70 -21.59 -12.13 3.12
CA GLY A 70 -21.46 -10.68 3.21
C GLY A 70 -20.01 -10.21 3.15
N TYR A 71 -19.65 -9.21 3.95
CA TYR A 71 -18.28 -8.69 4.01
C TYR A 71 -17.83 -8.52 5.45
N VAL A 72 -16.53 -8.75 5.68
CA VAL A 72 -15.88 -8.52 6.97
C VAL A 72 -14.92 -7.34 6.81
N VAL A 73 -15.14 -6.30 7.61
CA VAL A 73 -14.23 -5.16 7.70
C VAL A 73 -13.19 -5.46 8.77
N LYS A 74 -11.94 -5.65 8.36
CA LYS A 74 -10.80 -5.82 9.26
C LYS A 74 -10.11 -4.48 9.47
N LYS A 75 -10.06 -4.03 10.72
CA LYS A 75 -9.24 -2.88 11.11
C LYS A 75 -7.76 -3.25 10.99
N THR A 76 -6.92 -2.27 10.64
CA THR A 76 -5.47 -2.42 10.64
C THR A 76 -4.99 -2.70 12.04
N LYS A 77 -4.34 -3.86 12.23
CA LYS A 77 -3.69 -4.23 13.49
C LYS A 77 -2.40 -3.42 13.66
N PRO A 78 -1.91 -3.20 14.89
CA PRO A 78 -0.53 -2.76 15.12
C PRO A 78 0.45 -3.66 14.35
N ASP A 79 1.50 -3.05 13.79
CA ASP A 79 2.60 -3.72 13.10
C ASP A 79 2.17 -4.66 11.95
N ALA A 80 1.01 -4.37 11.34
CA ALA A 80 0.51 -5.12 10.19
C ALA A 80 1.37 -4.91 8.93
N TYR A 81 2.02 -3.76 8.83
CA TYR A 81 2.98 -3.39 7.80
C TYR A 81 3.90 -2.33 8.38
N ASP A 82 5.06 -2.14 7.78
CA ASP A 82 6.05 -1.16 8.22
C ASP A 82 5.84 0.16 7.47
N TRP A 83 5.61 0.09 6.16
CA TRP A 83 5.38 1.26 5.31
C TRP A 83 4.02 1.20 4.59
N LEU A 84 3.47 2.37 4.31
CA LEU A 84 2.30 2.57 3.47
C LEU A 84 2.69 3.39 2.24
N TYR A 85 2.59 2.78 1.07
CA TYR A 85 2.76 3.43 -0.22
C TYR A 85 1.39 3.78 -0.83
N ILE A 86 1.25 4.99 -1.35
CA ILE A 86 0.01 5.48 -1.96
C ILE A 86 0.31 6.01 -3.35
N LEU A 87 -0.41 5.50 -4.35
CA LEU A 87 -0.49 6.08 -5.69
C LEU A 87 -1.83 6.80 -5.84
N ASP A 88 -1.82 8.04 -6.30
CA ASP A 88 -3.05 8.75 -6.65
C ASP A 88 -3.36 8.76 -8.15
N HIS A 89 -4.58 9.18 -8.50
CA HIS A 89 -5.03 9.29 -9.88
C HIS A 89 -4.25 10.29 -10.75
N LYS A 90 -3.44 11.18 -10.17
CA LYS A 90 -2.57 12.11 -10.89
C LYS A 90 -1.17 11.54 -11.08
N GLY A 91 -0.92 10.32 -10.63
CA GLY A 91 0.40 9.69 -10.68
C GLY A 91 1.34 10.17 -9.57
N ARG A 92 0.85 10.86 -8.54
CA ARG A 92 1.69 11.25 -7.41
C ARG A 92 1.83 10.09 -6.45
N GLU A 93 3.05 9.93 -5.95
CA GLU A 93 3.46 8.82 -5.10
C GLU A 93 3.80 9.32 -3.70
N TYR A 94 3.31 8.64 -2.68
CA TYR A 94 3.55 9.00 -1.29
C TYR A 94 4.05 7.79 -0.51
N LEU A 95 5.04 8.00 0.35
CA LEU A 95 5.57 6.98 1.25
C LEU A 95 5.44 7.43 2.71
N ILE A 96 4.71 6.64 3.49
CA ILE A 96 4.57 6.82 4.93
C ILE A 96 5.30 5.68 5.62
N LYS A 97 6.44 5.96 6.25
CA LYS A 97 7.28 4.97 6.92
C LYS A 97 6.79 4.61 8.34
N LYS A 98 5.49 4.31 8.49
CA LYS A 98 4.88 3.81 9.73
C LYS A 98 3.56 3.11 9.48
N CYS A 99 3.22 2.18 10.38
CA CYS A 99 1.87 1.63 10.46
C CYS A 99 0.86 2.66 10.99
N LEU A 100 -0.37 2.62 10.49
CA LEU A 100 -1.48 3.46 10.95
C LEU A 100 -2.60 2.61 11.57
N PRO A 101 -2.37 1.96 12.73
CA PRO A 101 -3.36 1.09 13.36
C PRO A 101 -4.57 1.89 13.86
N GLY A 102 -5.75 1.26 13.82
CA GLY A 102 -7.00 1.84 14.32
C GLY A 102 -7.57 3.03 13.50
N ARG A 103 -6.81 3.61 12.57
CA ARG A 103 -7.29 4.67 11.68
C ARG A 103 -8.19 4.12 10.58
N ARG A 104 -9.26 4.87 10.27
CA ARG A 104 -10.16 4.56 9.15
C ARG A 104 -9.54 4.94 7.81
N SER A 105 -8.98 6.13 7.73
CA SER A 105 -8.46 6.70 6.49
C SER A 105 -7.30 7.66 6.74
N ILE A 106 -6.66 8.08 5.66
CA ILE A 106 -5.66 9.15 5.64
C ILE A 106 -5.77 9.95 4.35
N VAL A 107 -5.49 11.25 4.45
CA VAL A 107 -5.17 12.10 3.29
C VAL A 107 -3.66 12.31 3.29
N PRO A 108 -2.91 11.81 2.31
CA PRO A 108 -1.47 12.02 2.26
C PRO A 108 -1.17 13.50 1.99
N THR A 109 -0.21 14.05 2.72
CA THR A 109 0.27 15.44 2.57
C THR A 109 1.61 15.48 1.85
N SER A 110 2.05 16.68 1.45
CA SER A 110 3.31 16.90 0.71
C SER A 110 4.55 16.38 1.42
N GLN A 111 4.54 16.29 2.76
CA GLN A 111 5.66 15.74 3.53
C GLN A 111 5.95 14.25 3.25
N TYR A 112 4.97 13.53 2.69
CA TYR A 112 5.11 12.11 2.32
C TYR A 112 5.39 11.92 0.84
N LEU A 113 5.41 12.99 0.04
CA LEU A 113 5.60 12.91 -1.40
C LEU A 113 6.99 12.34 -1.71
N ILE A 114 7.04 11.34 -2.59
CA ILE A 114 8.30 10.83 -3.12
C ILE A 114 8.73 11.75 -4.26
N ASN A 115 9.92 12.33 -4.17
CA ASN A 115 10.55 13.08 -5.25
C ASN A 115 11.73 12.24 -5.74
N ILE A 116 11.59 11.67 -6.93
CA ILE A 116 12.62 10.90 -7.64
C ILE A 116 12.98 11.69 -8.89
#